data_AF-A0A2J8RK82-F1
#
_entry.id   AF-A0A2J8RK82-F1
#
_cell.length_a   1.000
_cell.length_b   1.000
_cell.length_c   1.000
_cell.angle_alpha   90.00
_cell.angle_beta   90.00
_cell.angle_gamma   90.00
#
_symmetry.space_group_name_H-M   'P 1'
#
loop_
_entity.id
_entity.type
_entity.pdbx_description
1 polymer ?
#
loop_
_entity_poly.entity_id
_entity_poly.type
_entity_poly.pdbx_seq_one_letter_code
_entity_poly.pdbx_strand_id
1 'polypeptide(L)'
;CASTRYAKELSMVRIPSRAAARFLARKLNRSEAYIAENVLALDIFFEALNYETVEQKKAYEMSELLGDIGGQMGLFIGASLLTILEILDYLCEVFRDKVLGYFWNRRHSQRHSSTNLLQEGLGSHRTQVPHLSLGPSSRPAVCVLGAPP
;
A
#
# COMPACT_ATOMS: atom_id res chain seq x y z
N CYS A 1 -3.67 15.01 32.63
CA CYS A 1 -3.24 16.23 33.35
C CYS A 1 -3.66 17.43 32.51
N ALA A 2 -4.25 18.48 33.09
CA ALA A 2 -4.70 19.67 32.36
C ALA A 2 -3.97 20.91 32.89
N SER A 3 -3.35 21.69 32.01
CA SER A 3 -2.68 22.94 32.35
C SER A 3 -2.87 23.95 31.23
N THR A 4 -3.30 25.16 31.58
CA THR A 4 -3.47 26.26 30.63
C THR A 4 -2.34 27.26 30.86
N ARG A 5 -1.59 27.59 29.80
CA ARG A 5 -0.55 28.63 29.81
C ARG A 5 -0.96 29.75 28.88
N TYR A 6 -0.85 31.00 29.36
CA TYR A 6 -1.06 32.19 28.56
C TYR A 6 0.30 32.78 28.20
N ALA A 7 0.67 32.72 26.92
CA ALA A 7 1.80 33.49 26.42
C ALA A 7 1.44 34.98 26.50
N LYS A 8 2.37 35.81 26.97
CA LYS A 8 2.17 37.25 27.12
C LYS A 8 3.19 37.99 26.28
N GLU A 9 2.72 38.80 25.34
CA GLU A 9 3.53 39.80 24.65
C GLU A 9 3.20 41.17 25.24
N LEU A 10 4.22 41.99 25.46
CA LEU A 10 4.09 43.31 26.09
C LEU A 10 4.54 44.38 25.12
N SER A 11 3.67 45.34 24.86
CA SER A 11 4.01 46.59 24.16
C SER A 11 3.76 47.78 25.08
N MET A 12 4.66 48.76 25.06
CA MET A 12 4.59 49.93 25.94
C MET A 12 4.66 51.21 25.10
N VAL A 13 3.76 52.15 25.39
CA VAL A 13 3.74 53.49 24.79
C VAL A 13 3.73 54.53 25.88
N ARG A 14 4.42 55.65 25.66
CA ARG A 14 4.44 56.74 26.63
C ARG A 14 3.09 57.46 26.69
N ILE A 15 2.46 57.38 27.85
CA ILE A 15 1.22 58.09 28.19
C ILE A 15 1.53 58.93 29.46
N PRO A 16 0.97 60.15 29.62
CA PRO A 16 0.15 60.92 28.67
C PRO A 16 0.99 61.73 27.66
N SER A 17 0.37 62.11 26.53
CA SER A 17 0.94 63.13 25.64
C SER A 17 0.92 64.52 26.31
N ARG A 18 1.76 65.47 25.88
CA ARG A 18 1.78 66.84 26.46
C ARG A 18 0.42 67.52 26.47
N ALA A 19 -0.39 67.30 25.43
CA ALA A 19 -1.75 67.84 25.35
C ALA A 19 -2.70 67.13 26.34
N ALA A 20 -2.63 65.79 26.42
CA ALA A 20 -3.44 65.01 27.35
C ALA A 20 -3.08 65.28 28.82
N ALA A 21 -1.80 65.47 29.13
CA ALA A 21 -1.32 65.79 30.48
C ALA A 21 -1.91 67.11 30.98
N ARG A 22 -1.88 68.16 30.14
CA ARG A 22 -2.49 69.47 30.44
C ARG A 22 -3.99 69.38 30.67
N PHE A 23 -4.68 68.58 29.85
CA PHE A 23 -6.12 68.37 29.98
C PHE A 23 -6.46 67.61 31.26
N LEU A 24 -5.74 66.51 31.55
CA LEU A 24 -5.91 65.71 32.75
C LEU A 24 -5.56 66.48 34.02
N ALA A 25 -4.49 67.28 34.00
CA ALA A 25 -4.09 68.13 35.12
C ALA A 25 -5.20 69.12 35.52
N ARG A 26 -5.84 69.76 34.52
CA ARG A 26 -6.97 70.67 34.74
C ARG A 26 -8.22 69.96 35.26
N LYS A 27 -8.53 68.77 34.74
CA LYS A 27 -9.73 68.00 35.12
C LYS A 27 -9.59 67.35 36.51
N LEU A 28 -8.40 66.88 36.85
CA LEU A 28 -8.11 66.18 38.11
C LEU A 28 -7.56 67.13 39.20
N ASN A 29 -7.33 68.41 38.88
CA ASN A 29 -6.76 69.42 39.76
C ASN A 29 -5.42 68.96 40.40
N ARG A 30 -4.57 68.31 39.60
CA ARG A 30 -3.24 67.83 39.99
C ARG A 30 -2.16 68.43 39.08
N SER A 31 -0.92 68.45 39.55
CA SER A 31 0.20 68.93 38.74
C SER A 31 0.45 68.00 37.55
N GLU A 32 0.95 68.56 36.44
CA GLU A 32 1.29 67.78 35.24
C GLU A 32 2.32 66.67 35.55
N ALA A 33 3.27 66.94 36.46
CA ALA A 33 4.25 65.97 36.94
C ALA A 33 3.57 64.79 37.66
N TYR A 34 2.58 65.07 38.52
CA TYR A 34 1.85 64.02 39.23
C TYR A 34 1.07 63.11 38.26
N ILE A 35 0.46 63.69 37.23
CA ILE A 35 -0.25 62.92 36.20
C ILE A 35 0.74 62.07 35.38
N ALA A 36 1.94 62.58 35.09
CA ALA A 36 2.95 61.84 34.34
C ALA A 36 3.53 60.65 35.11
N GLU A 37 3.62 60.74 36.44
CA GLU A 37 4.23 59.70 37.29
C GLU A 37 3.24 58.66 37.80
N ASN A 38 1.94 58.99 37.90
CA ASN A 38 0.95 58.13 38.54
C ASN A 38 -0.11 57.56 37.59
N VAL A 39 -0.19 58.02 36.33
CA VAL A 39 -1.17 57.51 35.37
C VAL A 39 -0.58 56.35 34.56
N LEU A 40 -1.26 55.21 34.63
CA LEU A 40 -0.98 54.02 33.83
C LEU A 40 -2.23 53.64 33.02
N ALA A 41 -2.06 53.28 31.76
CA ALA A 41 -3.08 52.62 30.96
C ALA A 41 -2.63 51.18 30.68
N LEU A 42 -3.52 50.22 30.93
CA LEU A 42 -3.30 48.80 30.67
C LEU A 42 -4.42 48.31 29.76
N ASP A 43 -4.05 47.80 28.59
CA ASP A 43 -4.97 47.16 27.66
C ASP A 43 -4.55 45.71 27.47
N ILE A 44 -5.48 44.78 27.71
CA ILE A 44 -5.24 43.33 27.65
C ILE A 44 -6.11 42.78 26.54
N PHE A 45 -5.47 42.29 25.48
CA PHE A 45 -6.14 41.72 24.33
C PHE A 45 -5.52 40.36 23.96
N PHE A 46 -6.32 39.52 23.32
CA PHE A 46 -5.84 38.27 22.72
C PHE A 46 -5.35 38.59 21.30
N GLU A 47 -4.12 38.21 20.97
CA GLU A 47 -3.50 38.45 19.65
C GLU A 47 -4.27 37.74 18.52
N ALA A 48 -4.71 36.52 18.77
CA ALA A 48 -5.62 35.78 17.91
C ALA A 48 -6.61 34.99 18.78
N LEU A 49 -7.83 34.77 18.28
CA LEU A 49 -8.80 33.83 18.87
C LEU A 49 -8.40 32.35 18.67
N ASN A 50 -7.14 32.11 18.33
CA ASN A 50 -6.60 30.79 18.08
C ASN A 50 -5.97 30.27 19.38
N TYR A 51 -6.58 29.24 19.95
CA TYR A 51 -6.04 28.55 21.12
C TYR A 51 -5.16 27.40 20.62
N GLU A 52 -3.90 27.39 21.02
CA GLU A 52 -3.03 26.23 20.77
C GLU A 52 -3.27 25.17 21.86
N THR A 53 -3.72 24.00 21.45
CA THR A 53 -3.90 22.85 22.33
C THR A 53 -2.73 21.88 22.15
N VAL A 54 -1.98 21.65 23.23
CA VAL A 54 -0.87 20.67 23.25
C VAL A 54 -1.33 19.45 24.03
N GLU A 55 -1.74 18.41 23.31
CA GLU A 55 -2.14 17.13 23.90
C GLU A 55 -1.01 16.10 23.77
N GLN A 56 -0.66 15.45 24.88
CA GLN A 56 0.26 14.32 24.86
C GLN A 56 -0.50 13.05 24.45
N LYS A 57 -0.36 12.66 23.19
CA LYS A 57 -0.86 11.37 22.71
C LYS A 57 0.19 10.29 22.96
N LYS A 58 -0.25 9.11 23.39
CA LYS A 58 0.64 7.96 23.60
C LYS A 58 1.19 7.53 22.24
N ALA A 59 2.52 7.45 22.10
CA ALA A 59 3.18 7.08 20.84
C ALA A 59 3.06 5.59 20.48
N TYR A 60 2.53 4.76 21.40
CA TYR A 60 2.25 3.35 21.16
C TYR A 60 0.96 2.96 21.88
N GLU A 61 -0.10 2.77 21.11
CA GLU A 61 -1.34 2.19 21.64
C GLU A 61 -1.24 0.67 21.73
N MET A 62 -2.08 0.04 22.56
CA MET A 62 -2.12 -1.43 22.64
C MET A 62 -2.54 -2.05 21.30
N SER A 63 -3.29 -1.31 20.49
CA SER A 63 -3.68 -1.66 19.13
C SER A 63 -2.49 -1.77 18.17
N GLU A 64 -1.54 -0.82 18.21
CA GLU A 64 -0.33 -0.86 17.38
C GLU A 64 0.56 -2.05 17.75
N LEU A 65 0.75 -2.30 19.05
CA LEU A 65 1.51 -3.46 19.54
C LEU A 65 0.91 -4.80 19.07
N LEU A 66 -0.41 -4.94 19.19
CA LEU A 66 -1.11 -6.14 18.72
C LEU A 66 -1.07 -6.27 17.20
N GLY A 67 -1.10 -5.14 16.48
CA GLY A 67 -0.94 -5.07 15.04
C GLY A 67 0.41 -5.62 14.57
N ASP A 68 1.50 -5.24 15.24
CA ASP A 68 2.84 -5.69 14.86
C ASP A 68 3.04 -7.20 15.12
N ILE A 69 2.59 -7.66 16.29
CA ILE A 69 2.67 -9.09 16.66
C ILE A 69 1.79 -9.91 15.72
N GLY A 70 0.55 -9.48 15.49
CA GLY A 70 -0.39 -10.14 14.61
C GLY A 70 0.06 -10.15 13.15
N GLY A 71 0.67 -9.06 12.67
CA GLY A 71 1.19 -8.93 11.32
C GLY A 71 2.34 -9.89 11.03
N GLN A 72 3.34 -9.94 11.93
CA GLN A 72 4.47 -10.87 11.75
C GLN A 72 4.01 -12.33 11.86
N MET A 73 3.23 -12.67 12.89
CA MET A 73 2.70 -14.03 13.05
C MET A 73 1.80 -14.44 11.88
N GLY A 74 0.94 -13.53 11.41
CA GLY A 74 0.08 -13.75 10.25
C GLY A 74 0.85 -14.00 8.97
N LEU A 75 1.97 -13.29 8.75
CA LEU A 75 2.83 -13.51 7.58
C LEU A 75 3.50 -14.89 7.62
N PHE A 76 4.01 -15.31 8.78
CA PHE A 76 4.63 -16.64 8.95
C PHE A 76 3.61 -17.78 8.72
N ILE A 77 2.40 -17.65 9.26
CA ILE A 77 1.32 -18.61 9.07
C ILE A 77 0.82 -18.59 7.62
N GLY A 78 0.65 -17.41 7.02
CA GLY A 78 0.19 -17.24 5.65
C GLY A 78 1.17 -17.83 4.64
N ALA A 79 2.47 -17.60 4.79
CA ALA A 79 3.49 -18.20 3.94
C ALA A 79 3.49 -19.73 4.06
N SER A 80 3.37 -20.26 5.30
CA SER A 80 3.28 -21.69 5.54
C SER A 80 2.00 -22.32 4.96
N LEU A 81 0.90 -21.57 4.88
CA LEU A 81 -0.34 -22.05 4.25
C LEU A 81 -0.21 -22.10 2.72
N LEU A 82 0.42 -21.09 2.11
CA LEU A 82 0.65 -21.08 0.66
C LEU A 82 1.51 -22.27 0.21
N THR A 83 2.54 -22.64 0.98
CA THR A 83 3.36 -23.83 0.66
C THR A 83 2.56 -25.13 0.74
N ILE A 84 1.64 -25.26 1.71
CA ILE A 84 0.74 -26.41 1.79
C ILE A 84 -0.17 -26.47 0.56
N LEU A 85 -0.76 -25.35 0.15
CA LEU A 85 -1.62 -25.28 -1.03
C LEU A 85 -0.85 -25.66 -2.31
N GLU A 86 0.39 -25.21 -2.46
CA GLU A 86 1.24 -25.56 -3.60
C GLU A 86 1.51 -27.09 -3.67
N ILE A 87 1.78 -27.72 -2.53
CA ILE A 87 1.94 -29.18 -2.45
C ILE A 87 0.66 -29.91 -2.87
N LEU A 88 -0.51 -29.41 -2.44
CA LEU A 88 -1.81 -29.99 -2.80
C LEU A 88 -2.12 -29.85 -4.28
N ASP A 89 -1.86 -28.68 -4.87
CA ASP A 89 -2.04 -28.43 -6.30
C ASP A 89 -1.15 -29.35 -7.14
N TYR A 90 0.14 -29.45 -6.78
CA TYR A 90 1.08 -30.38 -7.43
C TYR A 90 0.59 -31.83 -7.34
N LEU A 91 0.14 -32.26 -6.15
CA LEU A 91 -0.32 -33.61 -5.92
C LEU A 91 -1.58 -33.94 -6.77
N CYS A 92 -2.52 -33.00 -6.86
CA CYS A 92 -3.73 -33.16 -7.67
C CYS A 92 -3.43 -33.29 -9.17
N GLU A 93 -2.48 -32.50 -9.68
CA GLU A 93 -2.01 -32.60 -11.06
C GLU A 93 -1.37 -33.95 -11.36
N VAL A 94 -0.46 -34.41 -10.50
CA VAL A 94 0.21 -35.71 -10.66
C VAL A 94 -0.81 -36.86 -10.62
N PHE A 95 -1.78 -36.81 -9.71
CA PHE A 95 -2.83 -37.83 -9.67
C PHE A 95 -3.68 -37.84 -10.93
N ARG A 96 -4.09 -36.67 -11.45
CA ARG A 96 -4.82 -36.55 -12.71
C ARG A 96 -4.04 -37.17 -13.87
N ASP A 97 -2.76 -36.84 -13.99
CA ASP A 97 -1.91 -37.30 -15.09
C ASP A 97 -1.60 -38.81 -14.99
N LYS A 98 -1.43 -39.34 -13.78
CA LYS A 98 -1.24 -40.79 -13.57
C LYS A 98 -2.51 -41.58 -13.82
N VAL A 99 -3.69 -41.06 -13.48
CA VAL A 99 -4.99 -41.69 -13.77
C VAL A 99 -5.29 -41.65 -15.27
N LEU A 100 -5.08 -40.50 -15.93
CA LEU A 100 -5.21 -40.37 -17.38
C LEU A 100 -4.18 -41.23 -18.14
N GLY A 101 -2.94 -41.27 -17.66
CA GLY A 101 -1.88 -42.13 -18.21
C GLY A 101 -2.16 -43.62 -18.05
N TYR A 102 -2.71 -44.04 -16.90
CA TYR A 102 -3.17 -45.42 -16.70
C TYR A 102 -4.31 -45.78 -17.68
N PHE A 103 -5.26 -44.86 -17.87
CA PHE A 103 -6.37 -45.04 -18.83
C PHE A 103 -5.89 -45.05 -20.29
N TRP A 104 -4.91 -44.22 -20.65
CA TRP A 104 -4.37 -44.13 -22.01
C TRP A 104 -3.44 -45.29 -22.35
N ASN A 105 -2.67 -45.80 -21.39
CA ASN A 105 -1.85 -47.00 -21.57
C ASN A 105 -2.71 -48.22 -21.92
N ARG A 106 -3.94 -48.31 -21.39
CA ARG A 106 -4.92 -49.34 -21.79
C ARG A 106 -5.50 -49.13 -23.19
N ARG A 107 -5.50 -47.91 -23.71
CA ARG A 107 -6.04 -47.56 -25.04
C ARG A 107 -5.01 -47.72 -26.16
N HIS A 108 -3.71 -47.59 -25.88
CA HIS A 108 -2.69 -47.67 -26.94
C HIS A 108 -2.40 -49.11 -27.43
N SER A 109 -2.67 -50.14 -26.64
CA SER A 109 -2.48 -51.54 -27.05
C SER A 109 -3.49 -52.04 -28.10
N GLN A 110 -4.55 -51.29 -28.42
CA GLN A 110 -5.58 -51.64 -29.41
C GLN A 110 -5.40 -50.91 -30.76
N ARG A 111 -4.29 -50.19 -30.98
CA ARG A 111 -4.08 -49.40 -32.22
C ARG A 111 -2.98 -49.90 -33.17
N HIS A 112 -2.38 -51.06 -32.92
CA HIS A 112 -1.31 -51.60 -33.77
C HIS A 112 -1.63 -52.94 -34.47
N SER A 113 -2.90 -53.31 -34.62
CA SER A 113 -3.30 -54.55 -35.31
C SER A 113 -4.48 -54.35 -36.29
N SER A 114 -4.42 -53.32 -37.14
CA SER A 114 -5.38 -53.17 -38.24
C SER A 114 -4.78 -52.43 -39.44
N THR A 115 -3.61 -52.87 -39.91
CA THR A 115 -3.11 -52.47 -41.25
C THR A 115 -2.44 -53.59 -42.04
N ASN A 116 -2.39 -54.84 -41.53
CA ASN A 116 -1.78 -55.97 -42.24
C ASN A 116 -2.78 -56.96 -42.87
N LEU A 117 -4.09 -56.65 -42.91
CA LEU A 117 -5.13 -57.61 -43.33
C LEU A 117 -5.86 -57.25 -44.64
N LEU A 118 -5.23 -56.47 -45.52
CA LEU A 118 -5.74 -56.23 -46.89
C LEU A 118 -4.69 -56.41 -48.00
N GLN A 119 -3.52 -56.99 -47.70
CA GLN A 119 -2.41 -57.12 -48.67
C GLN A 119 -2.08 -58.59 -49.01
N GLU A 120 -3.04 -59.51 -48.92
CA GLU A 120 -2.93 -60.88 -49.44
C GLU A 120 -4.18 -61.16 -50.28
N GLY A 121 -4.13 -60.85 -51.58
CA GLY A 121 -5.18 -61.29 -52.52
C GLY A 121 -5.64 -60.29 -53.58
N LEU A 122 -4.73 -59.78 -54.43
CA LEU A 122 -4.95 -59.76 -55.89
C LEU A 122 -3.67 -59.31 -56.59
N GLY A 123 -3.21 -60.12 -57.54
CA GLY A 123 -2.01 -59.84 -58.32
C GLY A 123 -2.19 -58.79 -59.41
N SER A 124 -1.12 -58.68 -60.19
CA SER A 124 -1.03 -58.05 -61.53
C SER A 124 -0.47 -56.62 -61.58
N HIS A 125 0.84 -56.56 -61.80
CA HIS A 125 1.50 -55.81 -62.88
C HIS A 125 0.95 -54.41 -63.24
N ARG A 126 1.73 -53.34 -62.98
CA ARG A 126 2.20 -52.33 -63.97
C ARG A 126 2.82 -51.06 -63.31
N THR A 127 4.13 -50.87 -63.56
CA THR A 127 4.87 -49.61 -63.88
C THR A 127 4.92 -48.40 -62.90
N GLN A 128 6.18 -48.02 -62.55
CA GLN A 128 6.85 -46.71 -62.31
C GLN A 128 5.99 -45.42 -62.17
N VAL A 129 6.27 -44.38 -61.36
CA VAL A 129 7.51 -43.61 -61.02
C VAL A 129 7.16 -42.67 -59.80
N PRO A 130 8.12 -41.98 -59.13
CA PRO A 130 7.94 -41.35 -57.81
C PRO A 130 7.53 -39.86 -57.88
N HIS A 131 6.92 -39.35 -56.80
CA HIS A 131 6.90 -37.90 -56.56
C HIS A 131 7.22 -37.55 -55.11
N LEU A 132 8.24 -36.70 -55.00
CA LEU A 132 8.70 -35.93 -53.86
C LEU A 132 7.55 -35.30 -53.05
N SER A 133 7.77 -35.10 -51.74
CA SER A 133 7.70 -33.76 -51.11
C SER A 133 8.22 -33.74 -49.66
N LEU A 134 9.33 -33.01 -49.49
CA LEU A 134 9.76 -32.14 -48.39
C LEU A 134 9.33 -32.44 -46.92
N GLY A 135 10.32 -32.65 -46.06
CA GLY A 135 10.28 -32.18 -44.66
C GLY A 135 10.70 -30.70 -44.55
N PRO A 136 11.25 -30.23 -43.41
CA PRO A 136 10.69 -30.25 -42.04
C PRO A 136 10.83 -28.86 -41.35
N SER A 137 10.43 -28.78 -40.07
CA SER A 137 10.93 -27.84 -39.03
C SER A 137 10.39 -26.40 -38.99
N SER A 138 9.83 -25.99 -37.84
CA SER A 138 10.47 -24.99 -36.96
C SER A 138 9.68 -24.74 -35.66
N ARG A 139 10.44 -24.49 -34.59
CA ARG A 139 10.18 -24.36 -33.15
C ARG A 139 9.33 -23.14 -32.72
N PRO A 140 8.96 -23.00 -31.42
CA PRO A 140 7.91 -22.10 -30.94
C PRO A 140 8.42 -20.69 -30.60
N ALA A 141 7.53 -19.70 -30.65
CA ALA A 141 7.79 -18.33 -30.22
C ALA A 141 7.30 -18.11 -28.77
N VAL A 142 8.26 -17.76 -27.92
CA VAL A 142 8.11 -17.10 -26.61
C VAL A 142 7.96 -15.60 -26.84
N CYS A 143 7.08 -14.90 -26.09
CA CYS A 143 7.12 -13.46 -25.80
C CYS A 143 6.21 -13.20 -24.58
N VAL A 144 6.75 -13.07 -23.37
CA VAL A 144 7.30 -11.88 -22.69
C VAL A 144 6.23 -10.99 -22.02
N LEU A 145 6.43 -10.95 -20.70
CA LEU A 145 5.85 -10.20 -19.60
C LEU A 145 6.06 -8.68 -19.76
N GLY A 146 5.05 -7.87 -19.43
CA GLY A 146 5.18 -6.43 -19.25
C GLY A 146 4.41 -5.98 -18.00
N ALA A 147 5.13 -5.46 -17.00
CA ALA A 147 4.60 -4.64 -15.92
C ALA A 147 5.65 -3.58 -15.50
N PRO A 148 5.23 -2.35 -15.15
CA PRO A 148 6.09 -1.21 -14.75
C PRO A 148 6.31 -1.24 -13.22
N PRO A 149 6.95 -0.27 -12.52
CA PRO A 149 7.07 1.18 -12.72
C PRO A 149 8.34 1.68 -13.42
#